data_AF-A0A8H4TTH6-F1
#
_entry.id   AF-A0A8H4TTH6-F1
#
_cell.length_a   1.000
_cell.length_b   1.000
_cell.length_c   1.000
_cell.angle_alpha   90.00
_cell.angle_beta   90.00
_cell.angle_gamma   90.00
#
_symmetry.space_group_name_H-M   'P 1'
#
loop_
_entity.id
_entity.type
_entity.pdbx_description
1 polymer ?
#
loop_
_entity_poly.entity_id
_entity_poly.type
_entity_poly.pdbx_seq_one_letter_code
_entity_poly.pdbx_strand_id
1 'polypeptide(L)'
;MTNDYKKVLDRTEDILVHKFSAKLVEDEIDLHGALIDLYGAFEYYFSKIDGDIIIETNTEEPEDLKKCLQEKGVLKSDAPSTLQSKLYTVANEQPNNKIWLITGESSGLDLEMALSALRSGHRVIGTARKVAKAAADHPEFKELGGKWLQLDVFDPATEDTAKKLIAQEDQRGVAHRVLVNNAGNTLLGTVEDMSDT
;
A
#
# COMPACT_ATOMS: atom_id res chain seq x y z
N MET A 1 -10.32 -22.68 -28.97
CA MET A 1 -10.22 -22.83 -27.50
C MET A 1 -9.40 -21.65 -27.03
N THR A 2 -10.05 -20.62 -26.51
CA THR A 2 -9.37 -19.56 -25.76
C THR A 2 -8.75 -20.23 -24.53
N ASN A 3 -7.45 -20.03 -24.30
CA ASN A 3 -6.87 -20.38 -23.02
C ASN A 3 -7.53 -19.45 -22.00
N ASP A 4 -8.51 -19.96 -21.26
CA ASP A 4 -9.00 -19.32 -20.05
C ASP A 4 -7.89 -19.43 -19.01
N TYR A 5 -6.90 -18.55 -19.10
CA TYR A 5 -5.97 -18.34 -18.01
C TYR A 5 -6.80 -17.87 -16.82
N LYS A 6 -6.82 -18.67 -15.76
CA LYS A 6 -7.41 -18.33 -14.48
C LYS A 6 -6.96 -16.93 -14.05
N LYS A 7 -7.91 -16.13 -13.58
CA LYS A 7 -7.79 -14.68 -13.40
C LYS A 7 -6.86 -14.38 -12.23
N VAL A 8 -5.80 -13.61 -12.46
CA VAL A 8 -4.95 -13.08 -11.38
C VAL A 8 -5.79 -12.17 -10.49
N LEU A 9 -5.47 -12.10 -9.19
CA LEU A 9 -6.08 -11.12 -8.27
C LEU A 9 -6.14 -9.72 -8.92
N ASP A 10 -7.35 -9.25 -9.18
CA ASP A 10 -7.66 -7.95 -9.76
C ASP A 10 -8.02 -6.96 -8.64
N ARG A 11 -7.16 -5.96 -8.47
CA ARG A 11 -7.33 -4.90 -7.46
C ARG A 11 -8.42 -3.89 -7.84
N THR A 12 -9.00 -4.01 -9.04
CA THR A 12 -10.10 -3.18 -9.54
C THR A 12 -11.46 -3.86 -9.40
N GLU A 13 -11.51 -5.06 -8.84
CA GLU A 13 -12.73 -5.80 -8.49
C GLU A 13 -12.84 -6.01 -6.97
N ASP A 14 -14.02 -6.45 -6.53
CA ASP A 14 -14.30 -6.68 -5.11
C ASP A 14 -13.29 -7.67 -4.52
N ILE A 15 -12.74 -7.33 -3.36
CA ILE A 15 -11.73 -8.13 -2.66
C ILE A 15 -12.33 -8.69 -1.38
N LEU A 16 -12.43 -10.01 -1.28
CA LEU A 16 -12.70 -10.70 -0.02
C LEU A 16 -11.39 -10.82 0.77
N VAL A 17 -11.40 -10.34 2.01
CA VAL A 17 -10.25 -10.41 2.91
C VAL A 17 -10.58 -11.31 4.09
N HIS A 18 -9.79 -12.37 4.26
CA HIS A 18 -9.81 -13.23 5.45
C HIS A 18 -8.65 -12.86 6.38
N LYS A 19 -8.94 -12.66 7.66
CA LYS A 19 -7.97 -12.32 8.69
C LYS A 19 -8.06 -13.26 9.88
N PHE A 20 -6.91 -13.78 10.32
CA PHE A 20 -6.80 -14.60 11.52
C PHE A 20 -5.39 -14.66 12.09
N SER A 21 -5.28 -14.96 13.39
CA SER A 21 -3.98 -15.02 14.07
C SER A 21 -3.09 -16.13 13.50
N ALA A 22 -1.83 -15.79 13.19
CA ALA A 22 -0.83 -16.75 12.70
C ALA A 22 -0.57 -17.90 13.69
N LYS A 23 -0.86 -17.72 14.98
CA LYS A 23 -0.72 -18.76 16.01
C LYS A 23 -1.65 -19.97 15.82
N LEU A 24 -2.70 -19.80 14.99
CA LEU A 24 -3.67 -20.84 14.67
C LEU A 24 -3.18 -21.78 13.56
N VAL A 25 -2.12 -21.40 12.85
CA VAL A 25 -1.55 -22.20 11.77
C VAL A 25 -0.57 -23.20 12.33
N GLU A 26 -0.67 -24.44 11.87
CA GLU A 26 0.27 -25.51 12.27
C GLU A 26 1.59 -25.38 11.52
N ASP A 27 1.50 -25.24 10.18
CA ASP A 27 2.64 -25.04 9.29
C ASP A 27 2.28 -24.06 8.15
N GLU A 28 3.15 -23.09 7.87
CA GLU A 28 2.89 -22.02 6.90
C GLU A 28 3.07 -22.49 5.44
N ILE A 29 3.93 -23.47 5.20
CA ILE A 29 4.15 -24.06 3.87
C ILE A 29 2.92 -24.88 3.47
N ASP A 30 2.43 -25.72 4.39
CA ASP A 30 1.22 -26.52 4.16
C ASP A 30 -0.01 -25.63 4.00
N LEU A 31 -0.11 -24.53 4.76
CA LEU A 31 -1.15 -23.52 4.54
C LEU A 31 -1.08 -22.94 3.14
N HIS A 32 0.10 -22.55 2.65
CA HIS A 32 0.24 -22.00 1.30
C HIS A 32 -0.18 -23.02 0.23
N GLY A 33 0.19 -24.29 0.40
CA GLY A 33 -0.27 -25.38 -0.46
C GLY A 33 -1.79 -25.54 -0.45
N ALA A 34 -2.41 -25.53 0.74
CA ALA A 34 -3.85 -25.59 0.90
C ALA A 34 -4.58 -24.43 0.22
N LEU A 35 -4.01 -23.21 0.26
CA LEU A 35 -4.57 -22.04 -0.41
C LEU A 35 -4.43 -22.12 -1.93
N ILE A 36 -3.33 -22.65 -2.45
CA ILE A 36 -3.18 -22.93 -3.89
C ILE A 36 -4.22 -23.94 -4.35
N ASP A 37 -4.50 -24.98 -3.57
CA ASP A 37 -5.54 -25.96 -3.92
C ASP A 37 -6.95 -25.34 -3.96
N LEU A 38 -7.22 -24.41 -3.04
CA LEU A 38 -8.53 -23.77 -2.88
C LEU A 38 -8.79 -22.70 -3.94
N TYR A 39 -7.84 -21.78 -4.10
CA TYR A 39 -8.01 -20.60 -4.96
C TYR A 39 -7.35 -20.75 -6.33
N GLY A 40 -6.33 -21.61 -6.45
CA GLY A 40 -5.43 -21.62 -7.59
C GLY A 40 -4.21 -20.74 -7.36
N ALA A 41 -3.13 -21.04 -8.09
CA ALA A 41 -1.95 -20.19 -8.09
C ALA A 41 -2.30 -18.83 -8.71
N PHE A 42 -1.93 -17.74 -8.04
CA PHE A 42 -2.10 -16.34 -8.46
C PHE A 42 -3.49 -15.69 -8.30
N GLU A 43 -4.49 -16.41 -7.80
CA GLU A 43 -5.85 -15.87 -7.56
C GLU A 43 -6.03 -15.26 -6.16
N TYR A 44 -4.97 -15.24 -5.35
CA TYR A 44 -4.96 -14.67 -4.01
C TYR A 44 -3.63 -13.99 -3.67
N TYR A 45 -3.67 -13.09 -2.68
CA TYR A 45 -2.50 -12.50 -2.04
C TYR A 45 -2.44 -12.92 -0.57
N PHE A 46 -1.24 -13.27 -0.10
CA PHE A 46 -0.98 -13.66 1.28
C PHE A 46 0.00 -12.67 1.91
N SER A 47 -0.32 -12.20 3.11
CA SER A 47 0.60 -11.39 3.90
C SER A 47 0.46 -11.66 5.40
N LYS A 48 1.51 -11.27 6.14
CA LYS A 48 1.57 -11.38 7.59
C LYS A 48 1.81 -10.00 8.18
N ILE A 49 0.84 -9.47 8.91
CA ILE A 49 0.87 -8.11 9.46
C ILE A 49 0.50 -8.19 10.94
N ASP A 50 1.34 -7.67 11.82
CA ASP A 50 1.11 -7.60 13.27
C ASP A 50 0.75 -8.94 13.95
N GLY A 51 1.28 -10.04 13.42
CA GLY A 51 1.02 -11.39 13.94
C GLY A 51 -0.26 -12.06 13.42
N ASP A 52 -0.98 -11.39 12.53
CA ASP A 52 -2.12 -11.93 11.81
C ASP A 52 -1.73 -12.32 10.38
N ILE A 53 -2.38 -13.36 9.88
CA ILE A 53 -2.40 -13.74 8.47
C ILE A 53 -3.57 -13.03 7.80
N ILE A 54 -3.29 -12.50 6.62
CA ILE A 54 -4.24 -11.83 5.75
C ILE A 54 -4.21 -12.53 4.40
N ILE A 55 -5.38 -12.96 3.95
CA ILE A 55 -5.60 -13.54 2.62
C ILE A 55 -6.57 -12.64 1.89
N GLU A 56 -6.19 -12.16 0.72
CA GLU A 56 -7.01 -11.32 -0.16
C GLU A 56 -7.29 -12.09 -1.45
N THR A 57 -8.55 -12.15 -1.89
CA THR A 57 -8.95 -12.84 -3.12
C THR A 57 -10.17 -12.15 -3.74
N ASN A 58 -10.36 -12.26 -5.05
CA ASN A 58 -11.62 -11.86 -5.70
C ASN A 58 -12.66 -12.99 -5.71
N THR A 59 -12.31 -14.16 -5.17
CA THR A 59 -13.16 -15.36 -5.18
C THR A 59 -13.97 -15.46 -3.89
N GLU A 60 -15.28 -15.67 -3.99
CA GLU A 60 -16.17 -15.86 -2.83
C GLU A 60 -16.16 -17.31 -2.29
N GLU A 61 -15.66 -18.26 -3.06
CA GLU A 61 -15.44 -19.64 -2.65
C GLU A 61 -14.06 -19.84 -2.02
N PRO A 62 -13.90 -20.70 -1.00
CA PRO A 62 -14.95 -21.48 -0.35
C PRO A 62 -15.78 -20.63 0.64
N GLU A 63 -17.08 -20.94 0.75
CA GLU A 63 -18.02 -20.27 1.66
C GLU A 63 -17.54 -20.31 3.14
N ASP A 64 -16.87 -21.40 3.54
CA ASP A 64 -16.24 -21.55 4.85
C ASP A 64 -14.76 -21.95 4.72
N LEU A 65 -13.91 -20.94 4.45
CA LEU A 65 -12.46 -21.10 4.40
C LEU A 65 -11.90 -21.76 5.66
N LYS A 66 -12.46 -21.45 6.85
CA LYS A 66 -11.98 -22.02 8.11
C LYS A 66 -12.09 -23.53 8.07
N LYS A 67 -13.30 -24.02 7.76
CA LYS A 67 -13.58 -25.45 7.73
C LYS A 67 -12.70 -26.16 6.71
N CYS A 68 -12.54 -25.59 5.50
CA CYS A 68 -11.65 -26.16 4.49
C CYS A 68 -10.19 -26.27 4.96
N LEU A 69 -9.67 -25.24 5.65
CA LEU A 69 -8.31 -25.27 6.19
C LEU A 69 -8.16 -26.26 7.37
N GLN A 70 -9.20 -26.42 8.21
CA GLN A 70 -9.20 -27.42 9.28
C GLN A 70 -9.29 -28.85 8.74
N GLU A 71 -10.11 -29.10 7.72
CA GLU A 71 -10.22 -30.41 7.05
C GLU A 71 -8.91 -30.81 6.34
N LYS A 72 -8.17 -29.81 5.83
CA LYS A 72 -6.81 -30.00 5.29
C LYS A 72 -5.73 -30.12 6.39
N GLY A 73 -6.08 -29.95 7.66
CA GLY A 73 -5.16 -30.11 8.79
C GLY A 73 -4.14 -28.97 8.98
N VAL A 74 -4.33 -27.83 8.30
CA VAL A 74 -3.37 -26.70 8.33
C VAL A 74 -3.73 -25.63 9.36
N LEU A 75 -4.94 -25.71 9.92
CA LEU A 75 -5.44 -24.82 10.97
C LEU A 75 -5.82 -25.63 12.20
N LYS A 76 -5.45 -25.16 13.39
CA LYS A 76 -5.77 -25.79 14.68
C LYS A 76 -7.27 -25.97 14.87
N SER A 77 -7.63 -27.09 15.49
CA SER A 77 -9.03 -27.47 15.75
C SER A 77 -9.74 -26.55 16.75
N ASP A 78 -8.99 -25.88 17.64
CA ASP A 78 -9.48 -24.93 18.63
C ASP A 78 -9.63 -23.49 18.10
N ALA A 79 -9.39 -23.27 16.81
CA ALA A 79 -9.57 -21.95 16.20
C ALA A 79 -11.03 -21.43 16.41
N PRO A 80 -11.21 -20.13 16.76
CA PRO A 80 -12.51 -19.55 17.06
C PRO A 80 -13.53 -19.77 15.94
N SER A 81 -14.82 -19.78 16.27
CA SER A 81 -15.92 -20.27 15.43
C SER A 81 -15.99 -19.70 14.02
N THR A 82 -15.44 -18.51 13.78
CA THR A 82 -15.42 -17.83 12.47
C THR A 82 -14.10 -17.09 12.29
N LEU A 83 -13.44 -17.25 11.13
CA LEU A 83 -12.37 -16.33 10.71
C LEU A 83 -13.04 -14.99 10.40
N GLN A 84 -12.37 -13.87 10.69
CA GLN A 84 -12.92 -12.57 10.32
C GLN A 84 -12.78 -12.43 8.80
N SER A 85 -13.90 -12.49 8.08
CA SER A 85 -13.98 -12.19 6.65
C SER A 85 -14.68 -10.86 6.43
N LYS A 86 -14.18 -10.08 5.47
CA LYS A 86 -14.79 -8.81 5.06
C LYS A 86 -14.67 -8.64 3.55
N LEU A 87 -15.80 -8.43 2.88
CA LEU A 87 -15.83 -8.06 1.47
C LEU A 87 -15.58 -6.56 1.33
N TYR A 88 -14.57 -6.21 0.53
CA TYR A 88 -14.24 -4.85 0.13
C TYR A 88 -14.74 -4.64 -1.29
N THR A 89 -15.90 -4.01 -1.43
CA THR A 89 -16.48 -3.73 -2.74
C THR A 89 -15.85 -2.49 -3.35
N VAL A 90 -15.49 -2.53 -4.63
CA VAL A 90 -14.82 -1.41 -5.33
C VAL A 90 -15.75 -0.20 -5.46
N ALA A 91 -17.06 -0.44 -5.59
CA ALA A 91 -18.08 0.61 -5.53
C ALA A 91 -18.25 1.22 -4.12
N ASN A 92 -17.81 0.54 -3.07
CA ASN A 92 -17.85 0.98 -1.67
C ASN A 92 -16.46 1.27 -1.08
N GLU A 93 -15.40 1.28 -1.89
CA GLU A 93 -14.20 1.98 -1.49
C GLU A 93 -14.58 3.46 -1.43
N GLN A 94 -14.81 3.95 -0.22
CA GLN A 94 -14.23 5.24 0.14
C GLN A 94 -12.79 5.16 -0.37
N PRO A 95 -12.39 5.92 -1.41
CA PRO A 95 -11.07 5.81 -2.00
C PRO A 95 -10.10 5.79 -0.84
N ASN A 96 -9.41 4.65 -0.66
CA ASN A 96 -8.65 4.38 0.54
C ASN A 96 -7.89 5.64 0.90
N ASN A 97 -8.21 6.28 2.03
CA ASN A 97 -7.75 7.64 2.37
C ASN A 97 -6.29 7.61 2.84
N LYS A 98 -5.45 6.86 2.10
CA LYS A 98 -4.03 6.73 2.26
C LYS A 98 -3.44 8.12 2.15
N ILE A 99 -2.48 8.38 3.01
CA ILE A 99 -1.69 9.60 2.93
C ILE A 99 -0.36 9.27 2.28
N TRP A 100 -0.12 9.93 1.16
CA TRP A 100 1.13 9.84 0.41
C TRP A 100 2.04 10.98 0.85
N LEU A 101 3.26 10.67 1.24
CA LEU A 101 4.35 11.61 1.37
C LEU A 101 5.34 11.33 0.24
N ILE A 102 5.45 12.24 -0.73
CA ILE A 102 6.28 12.06 -1.91
C ILE A 102 7.43 13.07 -1.83
N THR A 103 8.67 12.57 -1.74
CA THR A 103 9.85 13.44 -1.68
C THR A 103 10.31 13.84 -3.08
N GLY A 104 10.68 15.10 -3.28
CA GLY A 104 11.23 15.57 -4.57
C GLY A 104 10.18 15.87 -5.65
N GLU A 105 8.91 15.98 -5.26
CA GLU A 105 7.74 16.04 -6.15
C GLU A 105 7.64 17.27 -7.07
N SER A 106 8.57 18.22 -6.98
CA SER A 106 8.51 19.48 -7.74
C SER A 106 8.63 19.34 -9.27
N SER A 107 8.85 18.12 -9.82
CA SER A 107 8.95 17.87 -11.26
C SER A 107 8.94 16.39 -11.62
N GLY A 108 8.67 16.07 -12.90
CA GLY A 108 8.94 14.74 -13.47
C GLY A 108 7.96 13.66 -13.03
N LEU A 109 8.46 12.42 -12.89
CA LEU A 109 7.65 11.25 -12.55
C LEU A 109 6.93 11.40 -11.20
N ASP A 110 7.54 12.08 -10.24
CA ASP A 110 6.98 12.26 -8.90
C ASP A 110 5.72 13.11 -8.89
N LEU A 111 5.72 14.19 -9.68
CA LEU A 111 4.56 15.05 -9.85
C LEU A 111 3.40 14.29 -10.50
N GLU A 112 3.66 13.54 -11.57
CA GLU A 112 2.61 12.77 -12.23
C GLU A 112 2.04 11.67 -11.32
N MET A 113 2.89 11.01 -10.54
CA MET A 113 2.45 10.05 -9.53
C MET A 113 1.60 10.72 -8.45
N ALA A 114 2.00 11.90 -7.99
CA ALA A 114 1.26 12.67 -7.00
C ALA A 114 -0.12 13.13 -7.54
N LEU A 115 -0.17 13.65 -8.76
CA LEU A 115 -1.42 14.02 -9.43
C LEU A 115 -2.32 12.80 -9.65
N SER A 116 -1.75 11.65 -10.03
CA SER A 116 -2.51 10.41 -10.17
C SER A 116 -3.09 9.97 -8.82
N ALA A 117 -2.31 10.01 -7.75
CA ALA A 117 -2.79 9.65 -6.42
C ALA A 117 -3.91 10.59 -5.95
N LEU A 118 -3.78 11.91 -6.18
CA LEU A 118 -4.83 12.89 -5.88
C LEU A 118 -6.11 12.64 -6.70
N ARG A 119 -5.98 12.37 -8.01
CA ARG A 119 -7.12 12.04 -8.89
C ARG A 119 -7.85 10.77 -8.46
N SER A 120 -7.13 9.81 -7.88
CA SER A 120 -7.69 8.60 -7.27
C SER A 120 -8.32 8.83 -5.90
N GLY A 121 -8.40 10.08 -5.43
CA GLY A 121 -9.03 10.45 -4.16
C GLY A 121 -8.14 10.27 -2.92
N HIS A 122 -6.84 10.01 -3.10
CA HIS A 122 -5.91 9.96 -1.97
C HIS A 122 -5.49 11.35 -1.50
N ARG A 123 -4.96 11.41 -0.28
CA ARG A 123 -4.34 12.63 0.25
C ARG A 123 -2.87 12.60 -0.09
N VAL A 124 -2.38 13.65 -0.73
CA VAL A 124 -0.96 13.76 -1.07
C VAL A 124 -0.33 14.97 -0.38
N ILE A 125 0.80 14.71 0.28
CA ILE A 125 1.73 15.70 0.78
C ILE A 125 2.98 15.62 -0.09
N GLY A 126 3.14 16.64 -0.90
CA GLY A 126 4.27 16.83 -1.79
C GLY A 126 5.41 17.55 -1.11
N THR A 127 6.65 17.15 -1.36
CA THR A 127 7.80 17.92 -0.85
C THR A 127 8.59 18.64 -1.93
N ALA A 128 8.99 19.87 -1.61
CA ALA A 128 9.84 20.68 -2.47
C ALA A 128 10.75 21.59 -1.63
N ARG A 129 11.98 21.82 -2.11
CA ARG A 129 12.89 22.81 -1.48
C ARG A 129 12.37 24.24 -1.59
N LYS A 130 11.68 24.55 -2.71
CA LYS A 130 11.09 25.86 -3.00
C LYS A 130 9.60 25.73 -3.27
N VAL A 131 8.80 25.63 -2.21
CA VAL A 131 7.34 25.45 -2.30
C VAL A 131 6.65 26.52 -3.14
N ALA A 132 7.04 27.79 -2.98
CA ALA A 132 6.44 28.87 -3.76
C ALA A 132 6.64 28.69 -5.28
N LYS A 133 7.80 28.16 -5.68
CA LYS A 133 8.08 27.84 -7.09
C LYS A 133 7.26 26.63 -7.53
N ALA A 134 7.28 25.53 -6.77
CA ALA A 134 6.52 24.32 -7.10
C ALA A 134 5.01 24.60 -7.22
N ALA A 135 4.46 25.42 -6.33
CA ALA A 135 3.05 25.82 -6.37
C ALA A 135 2.70 26.76 -7.53
N ALA A 136 3.66 27.55 -8.02
CA ALA A 136 3.48 28.41 -9.17
C ALA A 136 3.60 27.62 -10.49
N ASP A 137 4.53 26.67 -10.55
CA ASP A 137 4.76 25.82 -11.72
C ASP A 137 3.62 24.80 -11.89
N HIS A 138 3.05 24.30 -10.78
CA HIS A 138 2.03 23.23 -10.76
C HIS A 138 0.80 23.59 -9.91
N PRO A 139 -0.02 24.56 -10.34
CA PRO A 139 -1.22 24.98 -9.60
C PRO A 139 -2.26 23.86 -9.43
N GLU A 140 -2.35 22.94 -10.39
CA GLU A 140 -3.28 21.82 -10.41
C GLU A 140 -3.12 20.87 -9.22
N PHE A 141 -1.91 20.77 -8.66
CA PHE A 141 -1.63 19.97 -7.48
C PHE A 141 -2.47 20.44 -6.28
N LYS A 142 -2.58 21.77 -6.10
CA LYS A 142 -3.39 22.36 -5.04
C LYS A 142 -4.89 22.27 -5.37
N GLU A 143 -5.26 22.45 -6.64
CA GLU A 143 -6.66 22.34 -7.08
C GLU A 143 -7.24 20.94 -6.81
N LEU A 144 -6.42 19.91 -6.95
CA LEU A 144 -6.78 18.52 -6.62
C LEU A 144 -6.69 18.20 -5.11
N GLY A 145 -6.36 19.18 -4.26
CA GLY A 145 -6.32 19.02 -2.79
C GLY A 145 -4.96 18.63 -2.21
N GLY A 146 -3.90 18.63 -3.03
CA GLY A 146 -2.54 18.38 -2.59
C GLY A 146 -2.01 19.46 -1.64
N LYS A 147 -1.10 19.07 -0.74
CA LYS A 147 -0.44 19.97 0.21
C LYS A 147 1.07 19.94 0.02
N TRP A 148 1.66 21.11 -0.22
CA TRP A 148 3.11 21.24 -0.26
C TRP A 148 3.71 21.33 1.15
N LEU A 149 4.79 20.59 1.36
CA LEU A 149 5.66 20.66 2.52
C LEU A 149 7.05 21.10 2.06
N GLN A 150 7.58 22.16 2.67
CA GLN A 150 8.97 22.54 2.42
C GLN A 150 9.89 21.54 3.13
N LEU A 151 10.73 20.86 2.35
CA LEU A 151 11.65 19.85 2.86
C LEU A 151 12.86 19.74 1.94
N ASP A 152 14.04 19.64 2.54
CA ASP A 152 15.29 19.32 1.86
C ASP A 152 15.87 18.05 2.48
N VAL A 153 15.97 16.96 1.71
CA VAL A 153 16.41 15.66 2.23
C VAL A 153 17.85 15.67 2.74
N PHE A 154 18.66 16.67 2.38
CA PHE A 154 20.01 16.86 2.89
C PHE A 154 20.06 17.67 4.21
N ASP A 155 18.97 18.32 4.61
CA ASP A 155 18.92 19.11 5.84
C ASP A 155 18.73 18.20 7.07
N PRO A 156 19.60 18.28 8.09
CA PRO A 156 19.43 17.54 9.36
C PRO A 156 18.08 17.77 10.05
N ALA A 157 17.43 18.92 9.82
CA ALA A 157 16.11 19.24 10.39
C ALA A 157 14.95 18.47 9.71
N THR A 158 15.21 17.74 8.63
CA THR A 158 14.19 16.96 7.91
C THR A 158 13.58 15.87 8.78
N GLU A 159 14.36 15.21 9.63
CA GLU A 159 13.84 14.18 10.53
C GLU A 159 12.77 14.75 11.47
N ASP A 160 13.06 15.90 12.10
CA ASP A 160 12.11 16.57 12.99
C ASP A 160 10.86 17.06 12.25
N THR A 161 11.03 17.54 11.02
CA THR A 161 9.93 17.96 10.16
C THR A 161 9.01 16.78 9.82
N ALA A 162 9.58 15.64 9.45
CA ALA A 162 8.85 14.42 9.15
C ALA A 162 8.13 13.88 10.41
N LYS A 163 8.78 13.86 11.57
CA LYS A 163 8.17 13.45 12.85
C LYS A 163 6.95 14.31 13.21
N LYS A 164 7.07 15.64 13.07
CA LYS A 164 5.95 16.57 13.32
C LYS A 164 4.79 16.31 12.36
N LEU A 165 5.07 16.08 11.09
CA LEU A 165 4.06 15.75 10.09
C LEU A 165 3.34 14.45 10.45
N ILE A 166 4.10 13.40 10.79
CA ILE A 166 3.54 12.11 11.18
C ILE A 166 2.61 12.28 12.38
N ALA A 167 3.06 12.95 13.44
CA ALA A 167 2.25 13.21 14.62
C ALA A 167 0.96 13.99 14.32
N GLN A 168 1.02 15.00 13.44
CA GLN A 168 -0.18 15.75 13.02
C GLN A 168 -1.18 14.88 12.26
N GLU A 169 -0.69 13.95 11.45
CA GLU A 169 -1.52 13.05 10.66
C GLU A 169 -2.04 11.86 11.49
N ASP A 170 -1.32 11.44 12.53
CA ASP A 170 -1.80 10.43 13.50
C ASP A 170 -3.00 10.96 14.30
N GLN A 171 -2.99 12.25 14.66
CA GLN A 171 -4.14 12.91 15.29
C GLN A 171 -5.40 12.89 14.42
N ARG A 172 -5.25 12.68 13.10
CA ARG A 172 -6.37 12.56 12.14
C ARG A 172 -6.84 11.12 11.95
N GLY A 173 -6.24 10.15 12.64
CA GLY A 173 -6.65 8.74 12.59
C GLY A 173 -6.27 8.02 11.30
N VAL A 174 -5.23 8.47 10.59
CA VAL A 174 -4.81 7.88 9.31
C VAL A 174 -3.95 6.63 9.54
N ALA A 175 -4.50 5.46 9.22
CA ALA A 175 -3.84 4.16 9.45
C ALA A 175 -2.90 3.71 8.32
N HIS A 176 -3.01 4.28 7.11
CA HIS A 176 -2.28 3.82 5.93
C HIS A 176 -1.46 4.94 5.31
N ARG A 177 -0.13 4.77 5.32
CA ARG A 177 0.84 5.76 4.85
C ARG A 177 1.66 5.17 3.72
N VAL A 178 1.85 5.95 2.67
CA VAL A 178 2.76 5.64 1.56
C VAL A 178 3.88 6.67 1.61
N LEU A 179 5.12 6.22 1.74
CA LEU A 179 6.30 7.07 1.58
C LEU A 179 6.94 6.73 0.25
N VAL A 180 7.06 7.73 -0.62
CA VAL A 180 7.87 7.63 -1.84
C VAL A 180 9.14 8.45 -1.60
N ASN A 181 10.26 7.77 -1.38
CA ASN A 181 11.55 8.42 -1.22
C ASN A 181 12.24 8.56 -2.59
N ASN A 182 11.78 9.51 -3.40
CA ASN A 182 12.26 9.70 -4.77
C ASN A 182 13.12 10.95 -4.98
N ALA A 183 13.29 11.80 -3.95
CA ALA A 183 14.20 12.93 -4.02
C ALA A 183 15.64 12.45 -4.31
N GLY A 184 16.08 12.65 -5.54
CA GLY A 184 17.41 12.31 -6.01
C GLY A 184 17.95 13.39 -6.95
N ASN A 185 19.27 13.51 -7.00
CA ASN A 185 19.95 14.31 -8.01
C ASN A 185 20.96 13.42 -8.73
N THR A 186 21.07 13.58 -10.04
CA THR A 186 22.06 12.85 -10.83
C THR A 186 23.26 13.75 -11.05
N LEU A 187 24.44 13.29 -10.63
CA LEU A 187 25.70 13.93 -10.98
C LEU A 187 26.29 13.19 -12.19
N LEU A 188 26.48 13.93 -13.30
CA LEU A 188 27.02 13.37 -14.53
C LEU A 188 28.47 13.84 -14.72
N GLY A 189 29.41 12.90 -14.70
CA GLY A 189 30.85 13.15 -14.81
C GLY A 189 31.65 11.87 -14.59
N THR A 190 32.98 11.94 -14.67
CA THR A 190 33.85 10.86 -14.17
C THR A 190 34.03 11.00 -12.67
N VAL A 191 34.29 9.90 -11.95
CA VAL A 191 34.41 9.92 -10.48
C VAL A 191 35.52 10.87 -10.04
N GLU A 192 36.61 10.96 -10.80
CA GLU A 192 37.73 11.88 -10.50
C GLU A 192 37.42 13.37 -10.68
N ASP A 193 36.40 13.73 -11.46
CA ASP A 193 36.00 15.12 -11.71
C ASP A 193 34.81 15.56 -10.83
N MET A 194 34.31 14.68 -9.96
CA MET A 194 33.23 14.99 -9.03
C MET A 194 33.78 15.64 -7.75
N SER A 195 33.25 16.80 -7.39
CA SER A 195 33.47 17.44 -6.09
C SER A 195 32.21 17.32 -5.24
N ASP A 196 32.39 17.10 -3.92
CA ASP A 196 31.27 17.04 -2.98
C ASP A 196 30.49 18.37 -3.05
N THR A 197 29.20 18.26 -3.38
CA THR A 197 28.27 19.41 -3.45
C THR A 197 27.37 19.44 -2.23
#